data_AF-A0A9E1QQD6-F1
#
_entry.id   AF-A0A9E1QQD6-F1
#
_cell.length_a   1.000
_cell.length_b   1.000
_cell.length_c   1.000
_cell.angle_alpha   90.00
_cell.angle_beta   90.00
_cell.angle_gamma   90.00
#
_symmetry.space_group_name_H-M   'P 1'
#
loop_
_entity.id
_entity.type
_entity.pdbx_description
1 polymer ?
#
loop_
_entity_poly.entity_id
_entity_poly.type
_entity_poly.pdbx_seq_one_letter_code
_entity_poly.pdbx_strand_id
1 'polypeptide(L)'
;MKFQKQYTVLCGLLSCKNKEQNKHKSSYWSRKTKNFYTDKQTGVTGLSAIGKYSRNRVLSRIYHYLFQRLIFSFSNKIFSSPWYKLSKQCAEQQNRSVDMDILRHVFTFDLLDRYIFKKQKINNVCVIGDGQSNFVSPAIRSNRFNKVVSVNIEEVLLNDIFLIEKENLLEEEEVAIVTNDENLQVFLNDNHTKLILIPAQKSKILTNIGIELFVNIASFQEMSVSVIKNYFEIIKSNNAYLYTFNREYKKLPGGEVLEFSKYPWDISGGGYL
;
A
#
# COMPACT_ATOMS: atom_id res chain seq x y z
N MET A 1 -13.03 13.98 12.56
CA MET A 1 -12.24 13.00 11.79
C MET A 1 -12.85 11.64 12.08
N LYS A 2 -13.41 10.96 11.09
CA LYS A 2 -14.16 9.69 11.20
C LYS A 2 -13.32 8.58 11.83
N PHE A 3 -12.03 8.52 11.53
CA PHE A 3 -11.12 7.49 12.05
C PHE A 3 -10.29 7.97 13.24
N GLN A 4 -10.93 8.64 14.20
CA GLN A 4 -10.24 9.25 15.34
C GLN A 4 -9.57 8.21 16.24
N LYS A 5 -10.21 7.06 16.44
CA LYS A 5 -9.64 5.96 17.22
C LYS A 5 -8.35 5.43 16.57
N GLN A 6 -8.40 5.13 15.28
CA GLN A 6 -7.28 4.61 14.50
C GLN A 6 -6.09 5.58 14.50
N TYR A 7 -6.35 6.87 14.29
CA TYR A 7 -5.31 7.90 14.35
C TYR A 7 -4.66 8.00 15.73
N THR A 8 -5.47 7.94 16.79
CA THR A 8 -4.96 7.99 18.17
C THR A 8 -4.04 6.81 18.46
N VAL A 9 -4.42 5.60 18.02
CA VAL A 9 -3.59 4.39 18.16
C VAL A 9 -2.26 4.54 17.44
N LEU A 10 -2.25 4.96 16.16
CA LEU A 10 -1.01 5.12 15.40
C LEU A 10 -0.10 6.22 15.96
N CYS A 11 -0.68 7.35 16.40
CA CYS A 11 0.09 8.39 17.08
C CYS A 11 0.71 7.87 18.38
N GLY A 12 -0.03 7.07 19.16
CA GLY A 12 0.51 6.41 20.35
C GLY A 12 1.70 5.52 20.04
N LEU A 13 1.60 4.69 18.98
CA LEU A 13 2.70 3.85 18.51
C LEU A 13 3.94 4.67 18.08
N LEU A 14 3.73 5.83 17.45
CA LEU A 14 4.82 6.75 17.10
C LEU A 14 5.50 7.36 18.33
N SER A 15 4.73 7.77 19.33
CA SER A 15 5.25 8.37 20.57
C SER A 15 6.04 7.38 21.43
N CYS A 16 5.72 6.09 21.36
CA CYS A 16 6.42 5.02 22.08
C CYS A 16 7.75 4.58 21.43
N LYS A 17 8.22 5.24 20.36
CA LYS A 17 9.45 4.85 19.65
C LYS A 17 10.73 5.05 20.49
N ASN A 18 11.12 4.00 21.19
CA ASN A 18 12.46 3.85 21.76
C ASN A 18 13.54 3.69 20.67
N LYS A 19 14.80 4.01 20.99
CA LYS A 19 15.96 3.88 20.07
C LYS A 19 16.07 2.50 19.40
N GLU A 20 15.57 1.43 20.01
CA GLU A 20 15.56 0.09 19.42
C GLU A 20 14.50 -0.11 18.32
N GLN A 21 13.36 0.58 18.37
CA GLN A 21 12.28 0.46 17.36
C GLN A 21 12.64 1.09 16.01
N ASN A 22 13.63 1.97 15.97
CA ASN A 22 14.17 2.51 14.72
C ASN A 22 14.94 1.47 13.87
N LYS A 23 15.25 0.26 14.40
CA LYS A 23 15.94 -0.80 13.65
C LYS A 23 15.12 -1.35 12.46
N HIS A 24 13.80 -1.21 12.47
CA HIS A 24 12.93 -1.72 11.39
C HIS A 24 12.81 -0.76 10.19
N LYS A 25 13.22 0.49 10.36
CA LYS A 25 13.24 1.45 9.26
C LYS A 25 14.56 1.36 8.50
N SER A 26 14.46 1.25 7.19
CA SER A 26 15.63 1.38 6.32
C SER A 26 16.24 2.76 6.43
N SER A 27 17.50 2.89 6.04
CA SER A 27 18.18 4.19 5.91
C SER A 27 17.41 5.16 5.00
N TYR A 28 16.65 4.65 4.03
CA TYR A 28 15.78 5.45 3.18
C TYR A 28 14.64 6.09 3.97
N TRP A 29 13.86 5.31 4.70
CA TRP A 29 12.71 5.81 5.46
C TRP A 29 13.13 6.65 6.66
N SER A 30 14.22 6.29 7.34
CA SER A 30 14.79 7.10 8.42
C SER A 30 15.14 8.52 7.95
N ARG A 31 15.68 8.66 6.73
CA ARG A 31 15.94 9.97 6.12
C ARG A 31 14.64 10.68 5.73
N LYS A 32 13.66 9.94 5.20
CA LYS A 32 12.44 10.49 4.60
C LYS A 32 11.37 10.88 5.60
N THR A 33 11.39 10.32 6.80
CA THR A 33 10.51 10.70 7.92
C THR A 33 11.16 11.66 8.91
N LYS A 34 12.38 12.18 8.62
CA LYS A 34 13.11 13.06 9.55
C LYS A 34 12.31 14.32 9.94
N ASN A 35 11.54 14.86 9.00
CA ASN A 35 10.71 16.04 9.19
C ASN A 35 9.22 15.70 9.26
N PHE A 36 8.88 14.43 9.52
CA PHE A 36 7.49 14.00 9.61
C PHE A 36 6.79 14.77 10.73
N TYR A 37 5.62 15.27 10.41
CA TYR A 37 4.73 15.92 11.36
C TYR A 37 3.29 15.61 10.97
N THR A 38 2.44 15.38 11.98
CA THR A 38 1.04 15.10 11.78
C THR A 38 0.21 15.96 12.71
N ASP A 39 -0.84 16.55 12.19
CA ASP A 39 -1.79 17.36 12.94
C ASP A 39 -3.21 16.98 12.54
N LYS A 40 -4.11 16.95 13.52
CA LYS A 40 -5.48 16.43 13.34
C LYS A 40 -6.32 17.28 12.37
N GLN A 41 -5.96 18.54 12.13
CA GLN A 41 -6.69 19.46 11.26
C GLN A 41 -6.04 19.57 9.87
N THR A 42 -4.72 19.58 9.81
CA THR A 42 -3.96 19.80 8.57
C THR A 42 -3.48 18.50 7.91
N GLY A 43 -3.63 17.36 8.59
CA GLY A 43 -3.25 16.04 8.11
C GLY A 43 -1.76 15.75 8.30
N VAL A 44 -1.21 14.97 7.38
CA VAL A 44 0.19 14.51 7.44
C VAL A 44 1.08 15.38 6.56
N THR A 45 2.22 15.83 7.10
CA THR A 45 3.21 16.66 6.41
C THR A 45 4.63 16.13 6.61
N GLY A 46 5.57 16.61 5.79
CA GLY A 46 6.98 16.24 5.92
C GLY A 46 7.38 14.87 5.35
N LEU A 47 6.46 14.17 4.67
CA LEU A 47 6.74 12.90 4.00
C LEU A 47 7.16 13.12 2.54
N SER A 48 8.48 13.23 2.33
CA SER A 48 9.06 13.53 1.01
C SER A 48 9.29 12.31 0.10
N ALA A 49 8.79 11.13 0.45
CA ALA A 49 8.99 9.88 -0.29
C ALA A 49 7.72 9.23 -0.83
N ILE A 50 6.55 9.60 -0.30
CA ILE A 50 5.30 8.92 -0.64
C ILE A 50 4.76 9.61 -1.88
N GLY A 51 5.08 9.12 -3.09
CA GLY A 51 4.52 9.60 -4.37
C GLY A 51 4.50 11.12 -4.58
N LYS A 52 3.80 11.61 -5.60
CA LYS A 52 3.45 13.04 -5.70
C LYS A 52 1.98 13.22 -5.34
N TYR A 53 1.69 14.08 -4.36
CA TYR A 53 0.33 14.57 -4.16
C TYR A 53 0.12 15.77 -5.09
N SER A 54 -0.39 15.53 -6.30
CA SER A 54 -0.73 16.60 -7.24
C SER A 54 -2.18 17.04 -7.02
N ARG A 55 -2.38 18.28 -6.53
CA ARG A 55 -3.73 18.84 -6.33
C ARG A 55 -4.52 18.82 -7.63
N ASN A 56 -5.80 18.46 -7.55
CA ASN A 56 -6.70 18.40 -8.70
C ASN A 56 -7.16 19.80 -9.14
N ARG A 57 -6.29 20.53 -9.86
CA ARG A 57 -6.68 21.80 -10.51
C ARG A 57 -7.29 21.50 -11.87
N VAL A 58 -8.36 22.23 -12.25
CA VAL A 58 -9.10 22.01 -13.50
C VAL A 58 -8.19 21.95 -14.74
N LEU A 59 -7.29 22.93 -14.89
CA LEU A 59 -6.35 22.97 -16.01
C LEU A 59 -5.35 21.80 -15.97
N SER A 60 -4.83 21.49 -14.78
CA SER A 60 -3.92 20.33 -14.59
C SER A 60 -4.59 19.04 -15.02
N ARG A 61 -5.88 18.86 -14.68
CA ARG A 61 -6.67 17.68 -15.06
C ARG A 61 -6.79 17.52 -16.57
N ILE A 62 -7.03 18.62 -17.29
CA ILE A 62 -7.13 18.61 -18.76
C ILE A 62 -5.78 18.22 -19.37
N TYR A 63 -4.68 18.87 -18.94
CA TYR A 63 -3.34 18.54 -19.42
C TYR A 63 -2.97 17.08 -19.12
N HIS A 64 -3.15 16.62 -17.89
CA HIS A 64 -2.88 15.23 -17.52
C HIS A 64 -3.68 14.25 -18.38
N TYR A 65 -4.97 14.49 -18.59
CA TYR A 65 -5.82 13.64 -19.40
C TYR A 65 -5.33 13.53 -20.86
N LEU A 66 -5.01 14.66 -21.49
CA LEU A 66 -4.53 14.69 -22.88
C LEU A 66 -3.17 14.01 -23.01
N PHE A 67 -2.19 14.39 -22.19
CA PHE A 67 -0.83 13.84 -22.29
C PHE A 67 -0.76 12.37 -21.92
N GLN A 68 -1.55 11.90 -20.96
CA GLN A 68 -1.61 10.46 -20.65
C GLN A 68 -2.14 9.65 -21.82
N ARG A 69 -3.17 10.12 -22.53
CA ARG A 69 -3.69 9.44 -23.72
C ARG A 69 -2.73 9.46 -24.91
N LEU A 70 -1.92 10.51 -25.02
CA LEU A 70 -0.85 10.56 -26.02
C LEU A 70 0.26 9.55 -25.70
N ILE A 71 0.76 9.56 -24.46
CA ILE A 71 1.83 8.64 -24.00
C ILE A 71 1.36 7.18 -24.09
N PHE A 72 0.12 6.91 -23.68
CA PHE A 72 -0.46 5.56 -23.67
C PHE A 72 -1.42 5.33 -24.84
N SER A 73 -1.14 5.94 -25.99
CA SER A 73 -2.01 5.86 -27.18
C SER A 73 -2.28 4.41 -27.62
N PHE A 74 -1.26 3.55 -27.57
CA PHE A 74 -1.36 2.11 -27.87
C PHE A 74 -2.11 1.31 -26.79
N SER A 75 -2.23 1.86 -25.58
CA SER A 75 -2.91 1.25 -24.43
C SER A 75 -4.17 2.01 -24.04
N ASN A 76 -4.76 2.79 -24.96
CA ASN A 76 -5.85 3.72 -24.66
C ASN A 76 -7.09 3.09 -24.01
N LYS A 77 -7.28 1.78 -24.19
CA LYS A 77 -8.34 1.00 -23.52
C LYS A 77 -8.20 1.02 -21.98
N ILE A 78 -7.00 1.25 -21.45
CA ILE A 78 -6.74 1.36 -20.00
C ILE A 78 -7.61 2.45 -19.36
N PHE A 79 -7.82 3.58 -20.05
CA PHE A 79 -8.62 4.70 -19.56
C PHE A 79 -10.13 4.42 -19.55
N SER A 80 -10.55 3.27 -20.07
CA SER A 80 -11.93 2.77 -20.00
C SER A 80 -12.09 1.56 -19.08
N SER A 81 -10.99 1.04 -18.51
CA SER A 81 -11.03 -0.11 -17.60
C SER A 81 -11.86 0.18 -16.34
N PRO A 82 -12.49 -0.85 -15.74
CA PRO A 82 -13.15 -0.69 -14.44
C PRO A 82 -12.20 -0.12 -13.38
N TRP A 83 -10.95 -0.57 -13.34
CA TRP A 83 -9.95 -0.12 -12.38
C TRP A 83 -9.53 1.33 -12.57
N TYR A 84 -9.46 1.83 -13.81
CA TYR A 84 -9.23 3.25 -14.05
C TYR A 84 -10.39 4.09 -13.50
N LYS A 85 -11.64 3.69 -13.75
CA LYS A 85 -12.83 4.41 -13.26
C LYS A 85 -12.85 4.45 -11.72
N LEU A 86 -12.62 3.32 -11.07
CA LEU A 86 -12.53 3.23 -9.61
C LEU A 86 -11.40 4.13 -9.08
N SER A 87 -10.18 3.99 -9.62
CA SER A 87 -9.01 4.76 -9.17
C SER A 87 -9.18 6.27 -9.39
N LYS A 88 -9.83 6.65 -10.49
CA LYS A 88 -10.17 8.06 -10.76
C LYS A 88 -11.14 8.61 -9.71
N GLN A 89 -12.17 7.85 -9.34
CA GLN A 89 -13.11 8.25 -8.28
C GLN A 89 -12.39 8.42 -6.93
N CYS A 90 -11.49 7.49 -6.57
CA CYS A 90 -10.63 7.61 -5.39
C CYS A 90 -9.88 8.95 -5.41
N ALA A 91 -9.16 9.20 -6.51
CA ALA A 91 -8.31 10.38 -6.67
C ALA A 91 -9.14 11.67 -6.59
N GLU A 92 -10.31 11.72 -7.22
CA GLU A 92 -11.20 12.89 -7.17
C GLU A 92 -11.69 13.18 -5.75
N GLN A 93 -12.13 12.16 -4.99
CA GLN A 93 -12.56 12.32 -3.60
C GLN A 93 -11.40 12.69 -2.66
N GLN A 94 -10.20 12.17 -2.92
CA GLN A 94 -8.98 12.56 -2.22
C GLN A 94 -8.47 13.96 -2.63
N ASN A 95 -9.11 14.64 -3.60
CA ASN A 95 -8.67 15.90 -4.21
C ASN A 95 -7.25 15.83 -4.81
N ARG A 96 -7.02 14.80 -5.62
CA ARG A 96 -5.78 14.48 -6.34
C ARG A 96 -6.03 14.33 -7.84
N SER A 97 -5.01 14.65 -8.64
CA SER A 97 -5.01 14.31 -10.06
C SER A 97 -4.62 12.84 -10.22
N VAL A 98 -5.17 12.16 -11.22
CA VAL A 98 -4.68 10.85 -11.64
C VAL A 98 -3.32 11.05 -12.27
N ASP A 99 -2.25 10.63 -11.59
CA ASP A 99 -0.87 10.75 -12.07
C ASP A 99 -0.29 9.38 -12.46
N MET A 100 1.01 9.34 -12.73
CA MET A 100 1.68 8.10 -13.15
C MET A 100 1.77 7.05 -12.03
N ASP A 101 1.73 7.46 -10.76
CA ASP A 101 1.71 6.52 -9.64
C ASP A 101 0.34 5.85 -9.57
N ILE A 102 -0.75 6.61 -9.67
CA ILE A 102 -2.11 6.02 -9.75
C ILE A 102 -2.25 5.15 -11.01
N LEU A 103 -1.79 5.62 -12.17
CA LEU A 103 -1.86 4.82 -13.40
C LEU A 103 -1.07 3.50 -13.29
N ARG A 104 0.08 3.49 -12.61
CA ARG A 104 0.83 2.24 -12.36
C ARG A 104 -0.03 1.22 -11.60
N HIS A 105 -0.83 1.67 -10.64
CA HIS A 105 -1.73 0.79 -9.90
C HIS A 105 -2.91 0.35 -10.77
N VAL A 106 -3.46 1.21 -11.63
CA VAL A 106 -4.48 0.82 -12.63
C VAL A 106 -3.97 -0.28 -13.55
N PHE A 107 -2.76 -0.13 -14.13
CA PHE A 107 -2.15 -1.17 -14.95
C PHE A 107 -1.90 -2.46 -14.17
N THR A 108 -1.51 -2.34 -12.90
CA THR A 108 -1.32 -3.49 -12.00
C THR A 108 -2.64 -4.24 -11.82
N PHE A 109 -3.73 -3.55 -11.49
CA PHE A 109 -5.04 -4.20 -11.33
C PHE A 109 -5.51 -4.86 -12.63
N ASP A 110 -5.34 -4.22 -13.79
CA ASP A 110 -5.66 -4.82 -15.09
C ASP A 110 -4.81 -6.06 -15.40
N LEU A 111 -3.56 -6.11 -14.91
CA LEU A 111 -2.71 -7.28 -15.00
C LEU A 111 -3.20 -8.40 -14.07
N LEU A 112 -3.45 -8.07 -12.80
CA LEU A 112 -4.00 -9.00 -11.81
C LEU A 112 -5.35 -9.57 -12.27
N ASP A 113 -6.18 -8.76 -12.93
CA ASP A 113 -7.42 -9.21 -13.56
C ASP A 113 -7.20 -10.31 -14.57
N ARG A 114 -6.24 -10.12 -15.47
CA ARG A 114 -5.95 -11.07 -16.54
C ARG A 114 -5.34 -12.37 -16.03
N TYR A 115 -4.45 -12.29 -15.05
CA TYR A 115 -3.64 -13.45 -14.66
C TYR A 115 -4.14 -14.16 -13.40
N ILE A 116 -4.83 -13.45 -12.49
CA ILE A 116 -5.22 -13.97 -11.17
C ILE A 116 -6.74 -13.90 -11.01
N PHE A 117 -7.32 -12.72 -10.97
CA PHE A 117 -8.69 -12.49 -10.50
C PHE A 117 -9.77 -13.10 -11.39
N LYS A 118 -9.53 -13.27 -12.69
CA LYS A 118 -10.44 -14.02 -13.58
C LYS A 118 -10.34 -15.53 -13.45
N LYS A 119 -9.24 -16.04 -12.90
CA LYS A 119 -8.96 -17.48 -12.80
C LYS A 119 -9.29 -18.06 -11.42
N GLN A 120 -9.21 -17.23 -10.38
CA GLN A 120 -9.49 -17.64 -9.01
C GLN A 120 -10.04 -16.48 -8.18
N LYS A 121 -10.82 -16.82 -7.15
CA LYS A 121 -11.26 -15.87 -6.13
C LYS A 121 -10.09 -15.57 -5.19
N ILE A 122 -9.90 -14.29 -4.90
CA ILE A 122 -8.98 -13.80 -3.88
C ILE A 122 -9.85 -13.06 -2.86
N ASN A 123 -9.98 -13.61 -1.66
CA ASN A 123 -10.73 -13.02 -0.57
C ASN A 123 -9.87 -12.01 0.20
N ASN A 124 -8.62 -12.36 0.50
CA ASN A 124 -7.74 -11.56 1.34
C ASN A 124 -6.50 -11.11 0.55
N VAL A 125 -6.30 -9.80 0.43
CA VAL A 125 -5.13 -9.21 -0.22
C VAL A 125 -4.32 -8.41 0.79
N CYS A 126 -2.99 -8.56 0.75
CA CYS A 126 -2.07 -7.78 1.57
C CYS A 126 -1.21 -6.87 0.69
N VAL A 127 -1.27 -5.56 0.95
CA VAL A 127 -0.49 -4.55 0.25
C VAL A 127 0.67 -4.12 1.15
N ILE A 128 1.89 -4.32 0.67
CA ILE A 128 3.11 -3.97 1.40
C ILE A 128 3.62 -2.63 0.88
N GLY A 129 3.47 -1.60 1.71
CA GLY A 129 4.01 -0.27 1.48
C GLY A 129 3.34 0.47 0.32
N ASP A 130 2.01 0.46 0.26
CA ASP A 130 1.20 1.10 -0.80
C ASP A 130 1.62 2.56 -1.03
N GLY A 131 1.53 3.37 0.03
CA GLY A 131 1.84 4.79 -0.01
C GLY A 131 0.81 5.62 -0.78
N GLN A 132 0.16 6.54 -0.10
CA GLN A 132 -0.95 7.36 -0.62
C GLN A 132 -2.21 6.55 -0.99
N SER A 133 -2.40 5.36 -0.42
CA SER A 133 -3.60 4.53 -0.64
C SER A 133 -3.96 4.26 -2.12
N ASN A 134 -2.97 4.19 -3.01
CA ASN A 134 -3.19 4.07 -4.45
C ASN A 134 -3.71 2.68 -4.86
N PHE A 135 -3.36 1.61 -4.11
CA PHE A 135 -3.92 0.28 -4.27
C PHE A 135 -5.09 0.05 -3.32
N VAL A 136 -4.92 0.45 -2.05
CA VAL A 136 -5.88 0.16 -0.97
C VAL A 136 -7.25 0.78 -1.27
N SER A 137 -7.29 2.05 -1.72
CA SER A 137 -8.56 2.73 -2.00
C SER A 137 -9.38 2.10 -3.15
N PRO A 138 -8.79 1.81 -4.34
CA PRO A 138 -9.50 1.06 -5.37
C PRO A 138 -9.89 -0.36 -4.95
N ALA A 139 -9.03 -1.05 -4.17
CA ALA A 139 -9.31 -2.39 -3.69
C ALA A 139 -10.56 -2.43 -2.79
N ILE A 140 -10.67 -1.51 -1.82
CA ILE A 140 -11.85 -1.35 -0.95
C ILE A 140 -13.09 -1.06 -1.80
N ARG A 141 -13.03 -0.02 -2.65
CA ARG A 141 -14.18 0.42 -3.45
C ARG A 141 -14.69 -0.61 -4.45
N SER A 142 -13.81 -1.52 -4.89
CA SER A 142 -14.21 -2.60 -5.78
C SER A 142 -15.14 -3.63 -5.12
N ASN A 143 -15.19 -3.68 -3.78
CA ASN A 143 -15.86 -4.71 -2.99
C ASN A 143 -15.50 -6.15 -3.40
N ARG A 144 -14.35 -6.34 -4.06
CA ARG A 144 -13.90 -7.64 -4.57
C ARG A 144 -13.33 -8.52 -3.45
N PHE A 145 -12.68 -7.89 -2.48
CA PHE A 145 -11.96 -8.56 -1.40
C PHE A 145 -12.83 -8.57 -0.14
N ASN A 146 -12.77 -9.66 0.63
CA ASN A 146 -13.32 -9.72 1.98
C ASN A 146 -12.49 -8.84 2.93
N LYS A 147 -11.15 -8.91 2.80
CA LYS A 147 -10.20 -8.15 3.62
C LYS A 147 -9.11 -7.53 2.75
N VAL A 148 -8.86 -6.24 2.97
CA VAL A 148 -7.68 -5.54 2.48
C VAL A 148 -6.76 -5.30 3.68
N VAL A 149 -5.58 -5.91 3.66
CA VAL A 149 -4.55 -5.71 4.68
C VAL A 149 -3.51 -4.75 4.14
N SER A 150 -3.24 -3.65 4.85
CA SER A 150 -2.23 -2.66 4.47
C SER A 150 -1.11 -2.63 5.49
N VAL A 151 0.11 -2.95 5.03
CA VAL A 151 1.30 -2.99 5.87
C VAL A 151 2.17 -1.81 5.53
N ASN A 152 2.42 -0.93 6.49
CA ASN A 152 3.27 0.24 6.25
C ASN A 152 3.90 0.76 7.55
N ILE A 153 4.89 1.64 7.43
CA ILE A 153 5.35 2.39 8.60
C ILE A 153 4.24 3.33 9.07
N GLU A 154 4.17 3.60 10.36
CA GLU A 154 3.03 4.28 10.98
C GLU A 154 2.83 5.69 10.45
N GLU A 155 3.93 6.38 10.11
CA GLU A 155 3.86 7.70 9.47
C GLU A 155 3.09 7.67 8.14
N VAL A 156 3.27 6.59 7.37
CA VAL A 156 2.57 6.41 6.08
C VAL A 156 1.15 5.90 6.32
N LEU A 157 0.93 5.00 7.29
CA LEU A 157 -0.42 4.55 7.66
C LEU A 157 -1.32 5.72 8.08
N LEU A 158 -0.79 6.70 8.82
CA LEU A 158 -1.52 7.91 9.16
C LEU A 158 -1.95 8.71 7.91
N ASN A 159 -1.06 8.80 6.92
CA ASN A 159 -1.38 9.46 5.66
C ASN A 159 -2.43 8.67 4.87
N ASP A 160 -2.32 7.35 4.85
CA ASP A 160 -3.27 6.48 4.15
C ASP A 160 -4.67 6.59 4.78
N ILE A 161 -4.79 6.58 6.11
CA ILE A 161 -6.07 6.83 6.82
C ILE A 161 -6.66 8.18 6.43
N PHE A 162 -5.84 9.24 6.45
CA PHE A 162 -6.30 10.58 6.12
C PHE A 162 -6.86 10.66 4.68
N LEU A 163 -6.28 9.91 3.75
CA LEU A 163 -6.78 9.84 2.37
C LEU A 163 -8.06 9.01 2.28
N ILE A 164 -8.10 7.83 2.91
CA ILE A 164 -9.26 6.93 2.91
C ILE A 164 -10.48 7.62 3.55
N GLU A 165 -10.28 8.40 4.60
CA GLU A 165 -11.36 9.14 5.26
C GLU A 165 -12.05 10.13 4.31
N LYS A 166 -11.29 10.82 3.45
CA LYS A 166 -11.86 11.75 2.45
C LYS A 166 -12.77 11.07 1.44
N GLU A 167 -12.60 9.76 1.25
CA GLU A 167 -13.42 8.98 0.31
C GLU A 167 -14.77 8.59 0.89
N ASN A 168 -14.91 8.63 2.23
CA ASN A 168 -16.10 8.23 2.97
C ASN A 168 -16.67 6.87 2.54
N LEU A 169 -15.79 5.88 2.35
CA LEU A 169 -16.19 4.52 1.94
C LEU A 169 -16.40 3.54 3.08
N LEU A 170 -15.73 3.78 4.21
CA LEU A 170 -15.68 2.85 5.34
C LEU A 170 -16.16 3.55 6.59
N GLU A 171 -16.89 2.83 7.43
CA GLU A 171 -17.21 3.22 8.81
C GLU A 171 -16.02 3.00 9.75
N GLU A 172 -16.01 3.67 10.91
CA GLU A 172 -14.88 3.58 11.86
C GLU A 172 -14.65 2.13 12.30
N GLU A 173 -15.72 1.36 12.46
CA GLU A 173 -15.72 -0.03 12.89
C GLU A 173 -15.33 -1.01 11.77
N GLU A 174 -15.24 -0.55 10.52
CA GLU A 174 -14.75 -1.37 9.39
C GLU A 174 -13.22 -1.30 9.25
N VAL A 175 -12.55 -0.43 10.04
CA VAL A 175 -11.11 -0.21 9.98
C VAL A 175 -10.43 -0.67 11.28
N ALA A 176 -9.64 -1.72 11.21
CA ALA A 176 -8.88 -2.25 12.34
C ALA A 176 -7.39 -1.85 12.30
N ILE A 177 -6.77 -1.71 13.47
CA ILE A 177 -5.32 -1.57 13.61
C ILE A 177 -4.78 -2.69 14.48
N VAL A 178 -3.77 -3.39 13.96
CA VAL A 178 -3.06 -4.42 14.71
C VAL A 178 -1.99 -3.77 15.59
N THR A 179 -2.20 -3.80 16.90
CA THR A 179 -1.25 -3.29 17.91
C THR A 179 -0.45 -4.40 18.59
N ASN A 180 -0.99 -5.62 18.63
CA ASN A 180 -0.37 -6.82 19.19
C ASN A 180 -0.64 -8.05 18.29
N ASP A 181 0.02 -9.16 18.61
CA ASP A 181 0.10 -10.32 17.72
C ASP A 181 -1.18 -11.18 17.75
N GLU A 182 -2.01 -11.03 18.78
CA GLU A 182 -3.22 -11.84 19.00
C GLU A 182 -4.42 -11.32 18.18
N ASN A 183 -4.41 -10.05 17.77
CA ASN A 183 -5.60 -9.40 17.22
C ASN A 183 -5.91 -9.70 15.74
N LEU A 184 -4.94 -10.13 14.93
CA LEU A 184 -5.17 -10.21 13.48
C LEU A 184 -6.16 -11.30 13.07
N GLN A 185 -6.10 -12.48 13.68
CA GLN A 185 -7.05 -13.55 13.38
C GLN A 185 -8.49 -13.16 13.74
N VAL A 186 -8.67 -12.38 14.81
CA VAL A 186 -9.97 -11.82 15.18
C VAL A 186 -10.50 -10.92 14.06
N PHE A 187 -9.68 -10.01 13.56
CA PHE A 187 -10.08 -9.09 12.49
C PHE A 187 -10.29 -9.78 11.13
N LEU A 188 -9.55 -10.84 10.82
CA LEU A 188 -9.76 -11.62 9.59
C LEU A 188 -11.09 -12.38 9.59
N ASN A 189 -11.52 -12.87 10.76
CA ASN A 189 -12.76 -13.61 10.94
C ASN A 189 -13.98 -12.71 11.17
N ASP A 190 -13.78 -11.43 11.49
CA ASP A 190 -14.86 -10.46 11.64
C ASP A 190 -15.39 -10.02 10.26
N ASN A 191 -16.69 -10.24 10.02
CA ASN A 191 -17.34 -9.86 8.76
C ASN A 191 -17.50 -8.33 8.59
N HIS A 192 -17.47 -7.58 9.69
CA HIS A 192 -17.60 -6.13 9.68
C HIS A 192 -16.30 -5.46 9.20
N THR A 193 -15.15 -5.86 9.77
CA THR A 193 -13.84 -5.34 9.37
C THR A 193 -13.58 -5.52 7.87
N LYS A 194 -13.22 -4.45 7.15
CA LYS A 194 -12.85 -4.48 5.72
C LYS A 194 -11.38 -4.15 5.49
N LEU A 195 -10.86 -3.22 6.26
CA LEU A 195 -9.49 -2.74 6.18
C LEU A 195 -8.74 -3.06 7.47
N ILE A 196 -7.59 -3.71 7.35
CA ILE A 196 -6.71 -4.00 8.49
C ILE A 196 -5.37 -3.30 8.26
N LEU A 197 -5.00 -2.39 9.16
CA LEU A 197 -3.75 -1.67 9.12
C LEU A 197 -2.73 -2.32 10.05
N ILE A 198 -1.56 -2.64 9.51
CA ILE A 198 -0.49 -3.32 10.24
C ILE A 198 0.78 -2.46 10.20
N PRO A 199 1.27 -1.97 11.34
CA PRO A 199 2.58 -1.35 11.43
C PRO A 199 3.67 -2.30 10.91
N ALA A 200 4.58 -1.83 10.05
CA ALA A 200 5.55 -2.67 9.36
C ALA A 200 6.43 -3.53 10.29
N GLN A 201 6.73 -3.06 11.50
CA GLN A 201 7.45 -3.81 12.53
C GLN A 201 6.70 -5.04 13.04
N LYS A 202 5.37 -5.08 12.86
CA LYS A 202 4.49 -6.19 13.23
C LYS A 202 4.25 -7.17 12.08
N SER A 203 4.85 -6.97 10.90
CA SER A 203 4.64 -7.79 9.70
C SER A 203 4.76 -9.30 9.90
N LYS A 204 5.56 -9.79 10.86
CA LYS A 204 5.68 -11.23 11.17
C LYS A 204 4.35 -11.93 11.51
N ILE A 205 3.38 -11.19 12.04
CA ILE A 205 2.03 -11.69 12.32
C ILE A 205 1.31 -12.23 11.07
N LEU A 206 1.77 -11.83 9.88
CA LEU A 206 1.23 -12.29 8.60
C LEU A 206 1.67 -13.72 8.24
N THR A 207 2.41 -14.42 9.09
CA THR A 207 2.87 -15.80 8.81
C THR A 207 1.71 -16.78 8.96
N ASN A 208 1.45 -17.62 7.95
CA ASN A 208 0.42 -18.66 7.96
C ASN A 208 -1.02 -18.17 8.33
N ILE A 209 -1.44 -17.01 7.82
CA ILE A 209 -2.77 -16.43 8.15
C ILE A 209 -3.80 -16.53 7.02
N GLY A 210 -3.44 -17.09 5.86
CA GLY A 210 -4.37 -17.25 4.74
C GLY A 210 -4.57 -15.98 3.91
N ILE A 211 -3.53 -15.17 3.71
CA ILE A 211 -3.51 -14.16 2.65
C ILE A 211 -3.27 -14.87 1.31
N GLU A 212 -4.10 -14.63 0.31
CA GLU A 212 -3.99 -15.30 -0.98
C GLU A 212 -3.15 -14.50 -1.99
N LEU A 213 -3.04 -13.17 -1.81
CA LEU A 213 -2.26 -12.29 -2.69
C LEU A 213 -1.50 -11.23 -1.88
N PHE A 214 -0.20 -11.13 -2.11
CA PHE A 214 0.62 -10.01 -1.70
C PHE A 214 0.95 -9.11 -2.88
N VAL A 215 0.86 -7.80 -2.64
CA VAL A 215 1.17 -6.76 -3.64
C VAL A 215 2.22 -5.83 -3.08
N ASN A 216 3.30 -5.63 -3.83
CA ASN A 216 4.35 -4.67 -3.48
C ASN A 216 4.71 -3.81 -4.68
N ILE A 217 4.44 -2.51 -4.63
CA ILE A 217 4.77 -1.59 -5.71
C ILE A 217 5.76 -0.55 -5.18
N ALA A 218 6.97 -0.57 -5.72
CA ALA A 218 8.05 0.39 -5.45
C ALA A 218 8.50 0.47 -3.99
N SER A 219 8.14 -0.50 -3.14
CA SER A 219 8.39 -0.47 -1.70
C SER A 219 9.51 -1.40 -1.24
N PHE A 220 9.69 -2.61 -1.81
CA PHE A 220 10.85 -3.44 -1.45
C PHE A 220 12.18 -2.76 -1.77
N GLN A 221 12.25 -1.98 -2.84
CA GLN A 221 13.41 -1.13 -3.16
C GLN A 221 13.68 0.00 -2.14
N GLU A 222 12.90 0.10 -1.06
CA GLU A 222 13.05 1.06 0.03
C GLU A 222 13.26 0.37 1.38
N MET A 223 13.46 -0.96 1.39
CA MET A 223 13.66 -1.78 2.57
C MET A 223 15.07 -2.37 2.60
N SER A 224 15.54 -2.78 3.78
CA SER A 224 16.77 -3.56 3.86
C SER A 224 16.55 -4.98 3.34
N VAL A 225 17.61 -5.64 2.90
CA VAL A 225 17.62 -7.04 2.43
C VAL A 225 17.03 -7.97 3.50
N SER A 226 17.31 -7.74 4.78
CA SER A 226 16.75 -8.54 5.88
C SER A 226 15.23 -8.44 5.98
N VAL A 227 14.67 -7.25 5.76
CA VAL A 227 13.21 -7.04 5.77
C VAL A 227 12.57 -7.67 4.53
N ILE A 228 13.20 -7.53 3.35
CA ILE A 228 12.73 -8.17 2.12
C ILE A 228 12.70 -9.69 2.31
N LYS A 229 13.76 -10.30 2.85
CA LYS A 229 13.80 -11.74 3.17
C LYS A 229 12.65 -12.17 4.07
N ASN A 230 12.38 -11.43 5.14
CA ASN A 230 11.27 -11.74 6.04
C ASN A 230 9.91 -11.71 5.31
N TYR A 231 9.67 -10.73 4.42
CA TYR A 231 8.44 -10.71 3.63
C TYR A 231 8.33 -11.89 2.68
N PHE A 232 9.42 -12.30 2.03
CA PHE A 232 9.41 -13.50 1.18
C PHE A 232 9.06 -14.77 1.98
N GLU A 233 9.60 -14.93 3.20
CA GLU A 233 9.22 -16.05 4.08
C GLU A 233 7.74 -16.00 4.49
N ILE A 234 7.23 -14.80 4.84
CA ILE A 234 5.81 -14.59 5.13
C ILE A 234 4.94 -14.99 3.93
N ILE A 235 5.30 -14.53 2.73
CA ILE A 235 4.55 -14.81 1.49
C ILE A 235 4.52 -16.31 1.22
N LYS A 236 5.68 -16.98 1.32
CA LYS A 236 5.81 -18.44 1.15
C LYS A 236 4.95 -19.20 2.16
N SER A 237 4.97 -18.78 3.42
CA SER A 237 4.19 -19.41 4.49
C SER A 237 2.68 -19.40 4.21
N ASN A 238 2.17 -18.39 3.50
CA ASN A 238 0.76 -18.31 3.11
C ASN A 238 0.44 -19.07 1.81
N ASN A 239 1.43 -19.65 1.13
CA ASN A 239 1.29 -20.19 -0.22
C ASN A 239 0.61 -19.19 -1.17
N ALA A 240 1.00 -17.91 -1.06
CA ALA A 240 0.31 -16.80 -1.70
C ALA A 240 0.94 -16.43 -3.05
N TYR A 241 0.15 -15.80 -3.91
CA TYR A 241 0.69 -15.07 -5.06
C TYR A 241 1.45 -13.83 -4.60
N LEU A 242 2.51 -13.48 -5.30
CA LEU A 242 3.21 -12.22 -5.15
C LEU A 242 3.21 -11.47 -6.49
N TYR A 243 2.62 -10.29 -6.50
CA TYR A 243 2.91 -9.30 -7.53
C TYR A 243 3.86 -8.25 -6.96
N THR A 244 4.96 -8.00 -7.67
CA THR A 244 5.91 -6.97 -7.26
C THR A 244 6.50 -6.18 -8.42
N PHE A 245 6.60 -4.86 -8.23
CA PHE A 245 7.17 -3.93 -9.20
C PHE A 245 8.21 -3.05 -8.52
N ASN A 246 9.49 -3.28 -8.77
CA ASN A 246 10.61 -2.53 -8.18
C ASN A 246 11.66 -2.19 -9.24
N ARG A 247 12.54 -1.22 -8.96
CA ARG A 247 13.70 -0.94 -9.81
C ARG A 247 14.65 -2.13 -9.84
N GLU A 248 15.26 -2.36 -10.99
CA GLU A 248 16.30 -3.39 -11.17
C GLU A 248 17.47 -3.22 -10.21
N TYR A 249 17.89 -1.96 -9.98
CA TYR A 249 18.99 -1.61 -9.11
C TYR A 249 18.67 -0.35 -8.28
N LYS A 250 19.00 -0.36 -6.99
CA LYS A 250 18.96 0.84 -6.14
C LYS A 250 19.97 0.77 -5.00
N LYS A 251 20.77 1.83 -4.87
CA LYS A 251 21.62 2.06 -3.69
C LYS A 251 20.85 2.91 -2.66
N LEU A 252 20.65 2.38 -1.45
CA LEU A 252 20.03 3.08 -0.35
C LEU A 252 21.00 4.11 0.27
N PRO A 253 20.49 5.12 1.01
CA PRO A 253 21.35 6.15 1.63
C PRO A 253 22.42 5.59 2.58
N GLY A 254 22.15 4.46 3.24
CA GLY A 254 23.09 3.75 4.09
C GLY A 254 24.14 2.92 3.34
N GLY A 255 24.19 2.99 2.01
CA GLY A 255 25.18 2.29 1.19
C GLY A 255 24.75 0.89 0.72
N GLU A 256 23.73 0.31 1.35
CA GLU A 256 23.12 -0.97 0.95
C GLU A 256 22.64 -0.94 -0.51
N VAL A 257 22.91 -2.02 -1.24
CA VAL A 257 22.55 -2.17 -2.65
C VAL A 257 21.46 -3.23 -2.77
N LEU A 258 20.37 -2.86 -3.44
CA LEU A 258 19.26 -3.73 -3.77
C LEU A 258 19.29 -4.00 -5.27
N GLU A 259 19.29 -5.29 -5.63
CA GLU A 259 19.20 -5.77 -7.00
C GLU A 259 17.98 -6.67 -7.10
N PHE A 260 17.04 -6.33 -7.98
CA PHE A 260 15.77 -7.05 -8.12
C PHE A 260 15.99 -8.52 -8.48
N SER A 261 16.96 -8.82 -9.34
CA SER A 261 17.35 -10.19 -9.72
C SER A 261 17.90 -11.01 -8.54
N LYS A 262 18.33 -10.37 -7.46
CA LYS A 262 18.88 -10.99 -6.24
C LYS A 262 17.88 -11.05 -5.09
N TYR A 263 16.60 -10.71 -5.33
CA TYR A 263 15.58 -10.96 -4.32
C TYR A 263 15.43 -12.48 -4.07
N PRO A 264 14.85 -12.90 -2.93
CA PRO A 264 14.74 -14.32 -2.55
C PRO A 264 13.72 -15.12 -3.37
N TRP A 265 13.87 -15.10 -4.70
CA TRP A 265 12.98 -15.74 -5.66
C TRP A 265 12.93 -17.25 -5.57
N ASP A 266 13.92 -17.90 -4.92
CA ASP A 266 14.10 -19.35 -4.82
C ASP A 266 12.89 -20.05 -4.16
N ILE A 267 11.87 -20.24 -4.98
CA ILE A 267 11.19 -21.44 -5.47
C ILE A 267 11.21 -22.68 -4.57
N SER A 268 10.14 -22.79 -3.79
CA SER A 268 9.37 -24.04 -3.68
C SER A 268 7.89 -23.70 -3.50
N GLY A 269 7.10 -23.71 -4.59
CA GLY A 269 5.64 -23.89 -4.52
C GLY A 269 4.70 -22.78 -5.00
N GLY A 270 5.16 -21.57 -5.34
CA GLY A 270 4.27 -20.45 -5.76
C GLY A 270 4.65 -19.84 -7.11
N GLY A 271 3.67 -19.54 -7.95
CA GLY A 271 3.87 -18.83 -9.22
C GLY A 271 4.06 -17.32 -9.01
N TYR A 272 5.06 -16.73 -9.66
CA TYR A 272 5.29 -15.28 -9.68
C TYR A 272 4.68 -14.65 -10.94
N LEU A 273 4.13 -13.44 -10.82
CA LEU A 273 3.59 -12.63 -11.91
C LEU A 273 4.14 -11.21 -11.86
#